data_AF-A0A7V5AQ75-F1
#
_entry.id   AF-A0A7V5AQ75-F1
#
_cell.length_a   1.000
_cell.length_b   1.000
_cell.length_c   1.000
_cell.angle_alpha   90.00
_cell.angle_beta   90.00
_cell.angle_gamma   90.00
#
_symmetry.space_group_name_H-M   'P 1'
#
loop_
_entity.id
_entity.type
_entity.pdbx_description
1 polymer ?
#
loop_
_entity_poly.entity_id
_entity_poly.type
_entity_poly.pdbx_seq_one_letter_code
_entity_poly.pdbx_strand_id
1 'polypeptide(L)'
;MICLKYVRRIGEILKKIPQKWDGREAILAMKKAGYPHWKQMEWIGFYFQFLCEKHLSGLMEIPGPKYGNVRFDGFKDIPWDFKAHAMNTSSHQIIVNDSEATANGIKDYGAVGLILALGKVLYNDEDRTFQKWHEALKGGLSDYSLERIKRGAWSRLRKVSFDLQQISFIRITDETLVKCGSFQSDFRNADGSPRREKVLLDLEKIDEELVYVVEF
;
A
#
# COMPACT_ATOMS: atom_id res chain seq x y z
N MET A 1 8.92 21.21 -7.65
CA MET A 1 10.05 20.83 -6.77
C MET A 1 9.47 20.41 -5.43
N ILE A 2 9.62 19.15 -5.00
CA ILE A 2 9.12 18.73 -3.68
C ILE A 2 9.89 19.50 -2.61
N CYS A 3 9.19 20.19 -1.72
CA CYS A 3 9.86 20.87 -0.63
C CYS A 3 10.36 19.83 0.38
N LEU A 4 11.68 19.62 0.43
CA LEU A 4 12.34 18.70 1.37
C LEU A 4 11.93 18.94 2.83
N LYS A 5 11.62 20.20 3.17
CA LYS A 5 11.10 20.59 4.49
C LYS A 5 9.77 19.91 4.83
N TYR A 6 8.86 19.74 3.86
CA TYR A 6 7.59 19.06 4.10
C TYR A 6 7.77 17.56 4.25
N VAL A 7 8.59 16.94 3.41
CA VAL A 7 8.89 15.51 3.50
C VAL A 7 9.48 15.16 4.87
N ARG A 8 10.45 15.94 5.36
CA ARG A 8 10.99 15.77 6.71
C ARG A 8 9.92 15.93 7.79
N ARG A 9 9.05 16.93 7.66
CA ARG A 9 7.95 17.13 8.63
C ARG A 9 6.95 15.97 8.65
N ILE A 10 6.62 15.41 7.48
CA ILE A 10 5.80 14.19 7.40
C ILE A 10 6.53 13.04 8.09
N GLY A 11 7.83 12.86 7.80
CA GLY A 11 8.67 11.85 8.44
C GLY A 11 8.70 11.94 9.97
N GLU A 12 8.87 13.14 10.53
CA GLU A 12 8.84 13.37 12.00
C GLU A 12 7.49 13.03 12.65
N ILE A 13 6.39 13.22 11.91
CA ILE A 13 5.07 12.80 12.37
C ILE A 13 4.95 11.28 12.31
N LEU A 14 5.35 10.68 11.19
CA LEU A 14 5.24 9.24 10.98
C LEU A 14 6.20 8.44 11.87
N LYS A 15 7.31 9.02 12.33
CA LYS A 15 8.21 8.40 13.32
C LYS A 15 7.52 8.05 14.65
N LYS A 16 6.34 8.64 14.92
CA LYS A 16 5.55 8.41 16.13
C LYS A 16 4.53 7.28 15.98
N ILE A 17 4.36 6.70 14.79
CA ILE A 17 3.46 5.55 14.61
C ILE A 17 4.07 4.31 15.28
N PRO A 18 3.26 3.30 15.65
CA PRO A 18 3.78 2.09 16.25
C PRO A 18 4.78 1.40 15.33
N GLN A 19 5.87 0.85 15.87
CA GLN A 19 6.84 0.07 15.08
C GLN A 19 6.34 -1.36 14.84
N LYS A 20 5.78 -2.01 15.86
CA LYS A 20 5.22 -3.37 15.77
C LYS A 20 3.72 -3.29 15.52
N TRP A 21 3.26 -3.91 14.45
CA TRP A 21 1.84 -4.04 14.12
C TRP A 21 1.42 -5.50 14.27
N ASP A 22 0.62 -5.79 15.29
CA ASP A 22 -0.12 -7.05 15.38
C ASP A 22 -1.34 -7.00 14.46
N GLY A 23 -1.51 -8.02 13.63
CA GLY A 23 -2.57 -8.04 12.62
C GLY A 23 -3.97 -8.12 13.22
N ARG A 24 -4.15 -8.74 14.39
CA ARG A 24 -5.47 -8.80 15.03
C ARG A 24 -5.82 -7.44 15.60
N GLU A 25 -4.89 -6.82 16.32
CA GLU A 25 -5.05 -5.49 16.89
C GLU A 25 -5.27 -4.44 15.79
N ALA A 26 -4.47 -4.47 14.72
CA ALA A 26 -4.60 -3.56 13.58
C ALA A 26 -5.97 -3.67 12.90
N ILE A 27 -6.42 -4.90 12.60
CA ILE A 27 -7.73 -5.14 11.99
C ILE A 27 -8.88 -4.70 12.91
N LEU A 28 -8.78 -4.98 14.21
CA LEU A 28 -9.79 -4.57 15.19
C LEU A 28 -9.80 -3.04 15.37
N ALA A 29 -8.65 -2.38 15.35
CA ALA A 29 -8.54 -0.92 15.40
C ALA A 29 -9.24 -0.28 14.18
N MET A 30 -8.94 -0.76 12.96
CA MET A 30 -9.62 -0.29 11.75
C MET A 30 -11.13 -0.55 11.80
N LYS A 31 -11.54 -1.77 12.20
CA LYS A 31 -12.96 -2.12 12.33
C LYS A 31 -13.69 -1.23 13.34
N LYS A 32 -13.10 -0.99 14.52
CA LYS A 32 -13.66 -0.13 15.57
C LYS A 32 -13.79 1.32 15.11
N ALA A 33 -12.84 1.80 14.30
CA ALA A 33 -12.87 3.13 13.71
C ALA A 33 -13.86 3.26 12.52
N GLY A 34 -14.53 2.17 12.10
CA GLY A 34 -15.37 2.17 10.90
C GLY A 34 -14.57 2.33 9.61
N TYR A 35 -13.25 2.15 9.65
CA TYR A 35 -12.38 2.33 8.51
C TYR A 35 -12.65 1.26 7.44
N PRO A 36 -12.74 1.60 6.15
CA PRO A 36 -12.99 0.62 5.11
C PRO A 36 -11.84 -0.40 5.01
N HIS A 37 -12.05 -1.48 4.26
CA HIS A 37 -11.00 -2.44 3.89
C HIS A 37 -10.38 -3.30 5.01
N TRP A 38 -10.79 -3.20 6.28
CA TRP A 38 -10.32 -4.12 7.34
C TRP A 38 -10.59 -5.61 7.05
N LYS A 39 -11.52 -5.89 6.12
CA LYS A 39 -11.85 -7.25 5.64
C LYS A 39 -10.85 -7.80 4.60
N GLN A 40 -9.98 -6.96 4.04
CA GLN A 40 -9.03 -7.33 2.98
C GLN A 40 -7.82 -8.10 3.55
N MET A 41 -7.16 -8.91 2.72
CA MET A 41 -5.98 -9.70 3.14
C MET A 41 -4.73 -8.83 3.31
N GLU A 42 -4.66 -7.75 2.55
CA GLU A 42 -3.60 -6.75 2.50
C GLU A 42 -3.73 -5.75 3.65
N TRP A 43 -4.12 -6.21 4.84
CA TRP A 43 -4.45 -5.37 5.99
C TRP A 43 -3.30 -4.43 6.39
N ILE A 44 -2.05 -4.81 6.16
CA ILE A 44 -0.86 -3.99 6.49
C ILE A 44 -0.87 -2.68 5.68
N GLY A 45 -1.20 -2.76 4.38
CA GLY A 45 -1.28 -1.57 3.53
C GLY A 45 -2.41 -0.65 3.98
N PHE A 46 -3.58 -1.21 4.25
CA PHE A 46 -4.72 -0.43 4.75
C PHE A 46 -4.52 0.12 6.16
N TYR A 47 -3.82 -0.61 7.03
CA TYR A 47 -3.49 -0.13 8.36
C TYR A 47 -2.46 0.99 8.33
N PHE A 48 -1.46 0.89 7.45
CA PHE A 48 -0.54 2.00 7.21
C PHE A 48 -1.26 3.24 6.69
N GLN A 49 -2.14 3.08 5.70
CA GLN A 49 -2.99 4.17 5.22
C GLN A 49 -3.81 4.77 6.36
N PHE A 50 -4.49 3.96 7.17
CA PHE A 50 -5.25 4.40 8.34
C PHE A 50 -4.39 5.22 9.32
N LEU A 51 -3.15 4.81 9.58
CA LEU A 51 -2.21 5.56 10.41
C LEU A 51 -1.82 6.89 9.76
N CYS A 52 -1.49 6.89 8.47
CA CYS A 52 -1.19 8.10 7.73
C CYS A 52 -2.36 9.09 7.77
N GLU A 53 -3.59 8.65 7.50
CA GLU A 53 -4.77 9.52 7.54
C GLU A 53 -5.00 10.12 8.94
N LYS A 54 -4.87 9.30 9.98
CA LYS A 54 -5.01 9.73 11.37
C LYS A 54 -3.96 10.78 11.76
N HIS A 55 -2.72 10.62 11.32
CA HIS A 55 -1.61 11.46 11.78
C HIS A 55 -1.27 12.63 10.84
N LEU A 56 -1.57 12.53 9.55
CA LEU A 56 -1.18 13.51 8.53
C LEU A 56 -2.32 14.42 8.05
N SER A 57 -3.57 14.17 8.45
CA SER A 57 -4.73 14.99 8.07
C SER A 57 -4.61 16.48 8.43
N GLY A 58 -3.81 16.83 9.46
CA GLY A 58 -3.51 18.22 9.80
C GLY A 58 -2.41 18.89 8.94
N LEU A 59 -1.71 18.14 8.08
CA LEU A 59 -0.56 18.60 7.30
C LEU A 59 -0.78 18.51 5.78
N MET A 60 -1.54 17.53 5.32
CA MET A 60 -1.85 17.29 3.93
C MET A 60 -3.35 17.06 3.72
N GLU A 61 -3.84 17.36 2.52
CA GLU A 61 -5.22 17.07 2.15
C GLU A 61 -5.38 15.56 1.98
N ILE A 62 -6.44 15.00 2.56
CA ILE A 62 -6.75 13.58 2.52
C ILE A 62 -8.27 13.45 2.26
N PRO A 63 -8.69 12.79 1.17
CA PRO A 63 -7.85 12.16 0.15
C PRO A 63 -7.29 13.17 -0.87
N GLY A 64 -6.31 12.77 -1.66
CA GLY A 64 -5.74 13.57 -2.74
C GLY A 64 -6.58 13.62 -4.03
N PRO A 65 -6.01 14.16 -5.12
CA PRO A 65 -6.70 14.28 -6.41
C PRO A 65 -7.07 12.92 -7.00
N LYS A 66 -8.06 12.94 -7.89
CA LYS A 66 -8.65 11.75 -8.51
C LYS A 66 -8.56 11.83 -10.04
N TYR A 67 -8.10 10.75 -10.66
CA TYR A 67 -8.02 10.56 -12.11
C TYR A 67 -8.80 9.31 -12.50
N GLY A 68 -9.89 9.48 -13.26
CA GLY A 68 -10.80 8.38 -13.58
C GLY A 68 -11.36 7.74 -12.29
N ASN A 69 -11.04 6.47 -12.05
CA ASN A 69 -11.46 5.75 -10.83
C ASN A 69 -10.38 5.69 -9.73
N VAL A 70 -9.20 6.23 -10.00
CA VAL A 70 -8.04 6.14 -9.10
C VAL A 70 -7.91 7.44 -8.33
N ARG A 71 -7.77 7.33 -7.01
CA ARG A 71 -7.64 8.47 -6.10
C ARG A 71 -6.35 8.29 -5.31
N PHE A 72 -5.52 9.34 -5.30
CA PHE A 72 -4.33 9.36 -4.45
C PHE A 72 -4.73 9.47 -2.98
N ASP A 73 -3.95 8.85 -2.09
CA ASP A 73 -4.27 8.80 -0.66
C ASP A 73 -4.13 10.17 0.02
N GLY A 74 -3.24 11.03 -0.46
CA GLY A 74 -3.11 12.40 0.04
C GLY A 74 -2.56 13.39 -0.97
N PHE A 75 -2.60 14.67 -0.62
CA PHE A 75 -2.06 15.75 -1.45
C PHE A 75 -1.33 16.80 -0.61
N LYS A 76 -0.08 17.07 -0.98
CA LYS A 76 0.72 18.17 -0.45
C LYS A 76 1.77 18.56 -1.48
N ASP A 77 1.53 19.66 -2.17
CA ASP A 77 2.26 20.16 -3.35
C ASP A 77 2.22 19.22 -4.57
N ILE A 78 2.30 17.92 -4.32
CA ILE A 78 2.11 16.82 -5.28
C ILE A 78 1.14 15.77 -4.69
N PRO A 79 0.56 14.90 -5.52
CA PRO A 79 -0.19 13.74 -5.07
C PRO A 79 0.73 12.73 -4.36
N TRP A 80 0.23 12.12 -3.28
CA TRP A 80 0.93 11.09 -2.52
C TRP A 80 0.11 9.81 -2.42
N ASP A 81 0.79 8.68 -2.56
CA ASP A 81 0.23 7.34 -2.37
C ASP A 81 0.92 6.67 -1.17
N PHE A 82 0.16 5.96 -0.35
CA PHE A 82 0.67 5.27 0.83
C PHE A 82 0.70 3.77 0.57
N LYS A 83 1.87 3.14 0.76
CA LYS A 83 2.03 1.70 0.54
C LYS A 83 2.84 1.07 1.66
N ALA A 84 2.59 -0.21 1.88
CA ALA A 84 3.41 -1.03 2.76
C ALA A 84 3.91 -2.26 2.02
N HIS A 85 5.18 -2.60 2.21
CA HIS A 85 5.85 -3.71 1.54
C HIS A 85 6.67 -4.54 2.54
N ALA A 86 6.67 -5.86 2.34
CA ALA A 86 7.37 -6.79 3.21
C ALA A 86 8.81 -6.99 2.71
N MET A 87 9.80 -6.78 3.57
CA MET A 87 11.21 -6.89 3.21
C MET A 87 11.70 -8.34 3.07
N ASN A 88 11.13 -9.26 3.85
CA ASN A 88 11.48 -10.68 3.82
C ASN A 88 10.68 -11.43 2.75
N THR A 89 10.78 -10.96 1.50
CA THR A 89 10.22 -11.59 0.31
C THR A 89 11.30 -11.66 -0.78
N SER A 90 11.13 -12.56 -1.75
CA SER A 90 12.11 -12.76 -2.82
C SER A 90 12.05 -11.72 -3.94
N SER A 91 11.08 -10.80 -3.90
CA SER A 91 10.86 -9.80 -4.93
C SER A 91 10.99 -8.39 -4.35
N HIS A 92 11.90 -7.61 -4.91
CA HIS A 92 12.07 -6.18 -4.59
C HIS A 92 11.17 -5.28 -5.45
N GLN A 93 10.18 -5.87 -6.14
CA GLN A 93 9.25 -5.14 -6.99
C GLN A 93 7.99 -4.76 -6.21
N ILE A 94 7.58 -3.51 -6.35
CA ILE A 94 6.38 -2.95 -5.73
C ILE A 94 5.39 -2.55 -6.81
N ILE A 95 4.19 -3.11 -6.69
CA ILE A 95 3.04 -2.68 -7.48
C ILE A 95 2.51 -1.39 -6.86
N VAL A 96 2.60 -0.30 -7.59
CA VAL A 96 2.13 1.03 -7.16
C VAL A 96 0.71 1.28 -7.72
N ASN A 97 0.39 2.52 -8.07
CA ASN A 97 -0.88 2.90 -8.66
C ASN A 97 -0.95 2.57 -10.16
N ASP A 98 -2.16 2.76 -10.68
CA ASP A 98 -2.49 2.74 -12.09
C ASP A 98 -1.55 3.64 -12.92
N SER A 99 -1.04 3.12 -14.04
CA SER A 99 -0.07 3.84 -14.87
C SER A 99 -0.63 5.16 -15.41
N GLU A 100 -1.89 5.16 -15.86
CA GLU A 100 -2.55 6.34 -16.43
C GLU A 100 -2.76 7.44 -15.38
N ALA A 101 -3.27 7.09 -14.20
CA ALA A 101 -3.45 8.04 -13.10
C ALA A 101 -2.11 8.60 -12.61
N THR A 102 -1.07 7.78 -12.58
CA THR A 102 0.29 8.19 -12.20
C THR A 102 0.87 9.17 -13.21
N ALA A 103 0.78 8.87 -14.50
CA ALA A 103 1.23 9.76 -15.58
C ALA A 103 0.45 11.10 -15.59
N ASN A 104 -0.87 11.07 -15.38
CA ASN A 104 -1.66 12.29 -15.28
C ASN A 104 -1.29 13.14 -14.06
N GLY A 105 -1.05 12.52 -12.90
CA GLY A 105 -0.54 13.22 -11.73
C GLY A 105 0.82 13.87 -11.96
N ILE A 106 1.73 13.18 -12.66
CA ILE A 106 3.04 13.76 -13.04
C ILE A 106 2.86 14.91 -14.01
N LYS A 107 1.98 14.79 -15.01
CA LYS A 107 1.69 15.86 -15.97
C LYS A 107 1.19 17.13 -15.29
N ASP A 108 0.30 16.99 -14.31
CA ASP A 108 -0.33 18.15 -13.66
C ASP A 108 0.56 18.79 -12.57
N TYR A 109 1.37 17.99 -11.87
CA TYR A 109 2.12 18.45 -10.69
C TYR A 109 3.65 18.34 -10.82
N GLY A 110 4.14 17.81 -11.96
CA GLY A 110 5.54 17.55 -12.26
C GLY A 110 6.14 16.33 -11.56
N ALA A 111 5.42 15.70 -10.63
CA ALA A 111 5.79 14.46 -9.95
C ALA A 111 4.60 13.89 -9.17
N VAL A 112 4.68 12.61 -8.80
CA VAL A 112 3.88 12.03 -7.73
C VAL A 112 4.79 11.42 -6.67
N GLY A 113 4.30 11.34 -5.44
CA GLY A 113 5.05 10.85 -4.30
C GLY A 113 4.53 9.50 -3.82
N LEU A 114 5.44 8.67 -3.34
CA LEU A 114 5.13 7.42 -2.67
C LEU A 114 5.72 7.46 -1.26
N ILE A 115 4.87 7.32 -0.24
CA ILE A 115 5.29 7.06 1.14
C ILE A 115 5.20 5.55 1.35
N LEU A 116 6.35 4.91 1.50
CA LEU A 116 6.46 3.47 1.52
C LEU A 116 6.96 2.97 2.89
N ALA A 117 6.09 2.28 3.62
CA ALA A 117 6.47 1.52 4.81
C ALA A 117 7.11 0.19 4.42
N LEU A 118 8.34 -0.04 4.87
CA LEU A 118 9.11 -1.27 4.71
C LEU A 118 9.27 -1.96 6.06
N GLY A 119 8.97 -3.25 6.10
CA GLY A 119 9.05 -4.01 7.34
C GLY A 119 9.12 -5.51 7.17
N LYS A 120 9.52 -6.20 8.23
CA LYS A 120 9.56 -7.67 8.27
C LYS A 120 8.18 -8.20 8.64
N VAL A 121 7.73 -9.28 8.02
CA VAL A 121 6.44 -9.89 8.32
C VAL A 121 6.59 -11.29 8.88
N LEU A 122 5.71 -11.63 9.82
CA LEU A 122 5.47 -13.02 10.19
C LEU A 122 4.28 -13.54 9.40
N TYR A 123 4.44 -14.72 8.81
CA TYR A 123 3.35 -15.39 8.11
C TYR A 123 2.56 -16.27 9.09
N ASN A 124 1.35 -16.62 8.67
CA ASN A 124 0.43 -17.45 9.43
C ASN A 124 1.03 -18.82 9.75
N ASP A 125 0.56 -19.39 10.85
CA ASP A 125 0.88 -20.76 11.27
C ASP A 125 0.30 -21.81 10.32
N GLU A 126 0.80 -23.05 10.44
CA GLU A 126 0.35 -24.20 9.64
C GLU A 126 -1.16 -24.46 9.80
N ASP A 127 -1.67 -24.26 11.02
CA ASP A 127 -3.09 -24.40 11.36
C ASP A 127 -3.97 -23.26 10.83
N ARG A 128 -3.36 -22.23 10.24
CA ARG A 128 -4.02 -21.06 9.67
C ARG A 128 -4.92 -20.33 10.66
N THR A 129 -4.55 -20.24 11.93
CA THR A 129 -5.37 -19.69 13.02
C THR A 129 -5.74 -18.22 12.77
N PHE A 130 -4.82 -17.39 12.27
CA PHE A 130 -5.13 -15.99 11.93
C PHE A 130 -6.16 -15.88 10.80
N GLN A 131 -6.00 -16.70 9.76
CA GLN A 131 -6.92 -16.74 8.63
C GLN A 131 -8.33 -17.14 9.06
N LYS A 132 -8.46 -18.22 9.84
CA LYS A 132 -9.74 -18.70 10.38
C LYS A 132 -10.41 -17.63 11.25
N TRP A 133 -9.64 -16.99 12.13
CA TRP A 133 -10.13 -15.90 12.96
C TRP A 133 -10.65 -14.71 12.13
N HIS A 134 -9.89 -14.24 11.14
CA HIS A 134 -10.30 -13.11 10.30
C HIS A 134 -11.49 -13.47 9.40
N GLU A 135 -11.62 -14.72 8.95
CA GLU A 135 -12.80 -15.20 8.24
C GLU A 135 -14.05 -15.18 9.11
N ALA A 136 -13.98 -15.71 10.33
CA ALA A 136 -15.07 -15.63 11.29
C ALA A 136 -15.45 -14.16 11.57
N LEU A 137 -14.47 -13.28 11.75
CA LEU A 137 -14.70 -11.85 11.99
C LEU A 137 -15.43 -11.16 10.83
N LYS A 138 -15.22 -11.62 9.60
CA LYS A 138 -15.86 -11.09 8.37
C LYS A 138 -17.29 -11.60 8.16
N GLY A 139 -17.71 -12.62 8.90
CA GLY A 139 -19.00 -13.30 8.74
C GLY A 139 -18.91 -14.64 7.99
N GLY A 140 -17.72 -15.23 7.87
CA GLY A 140 -17.50 -16.51 7.19
C GLY A 140 -16.85 -16.39 5.81
N LEU A 141 -16.84 -17.50 5.08
CA LEU A 141 -16.33 -17.57 3.70
C LEU A 141 -17.35 -16.96 2.74
N SER A 142 -16.86 -16.26 1.71
CA SER A 142 -17.71 -15.84 0.59
C SER A 142 -17.91 -16.99 -0.41
N ASP A 143 -18.94 -16.89 -1.24
CA ASP A 143 -19.18 -17.85 -2.33
C ASP A 143 -17.96 -18.02 -3.24
N TYR A 144 -17.27 -16.92 -3.54
CA TYR A 144 -16.02 -16.91 -4.29
C TYR A 144 -14.93 -17.76 -3.60
N SER A 145 -14.76 -17.63 -2.28
CA SER A 145 -13.80 -18.43 -1.53
C SER A 145 -14.17 -19.91 -1.52
N LEU A 146 -15.46 -20.23 -1.40
CA LEU A 146 -15.97 -21.61 -1.45
C LEU A 146 -15.71 -22.24 -2.82
N GLU A 147 -15.96 -21.53 -3.92
CA GLU A 147 -15.65 -22.01 -5.28
C GLU A 147 -14.16 -22.27 -5.49
N ARG A 148 -13.29 -21.39 -4.99
CA ARG A 148 -11.85 -21.60 -5.08
C ARG A 148 -11.38 -22.85 -4.33
N ILE A 149 -11.94 -23.10 -3.15
CA ILE A 149 -11.66 -24.31 -2.37
C ILE A 149 -12.15 -25.54 -3.15
N LYS A 150 -13.35 -25.51 -3.73
CA LYS A 150 -13.88 -26.61 -4.57
C LYS A 150 -12.97 -26.93 -5.76
N ARG A 151 -12.31 -25.92 -6.35
CA ARG A 151 -11.36 -26.08 -7.46
C ARG A 151 -9.94 -26.44 -7.01
N GLY A 152 -9.72 -26.73 -5.72
CA GLY A 152 -8.40 -27.08 -5.17
C GLY A 152 -7.41 -25.93 -5.11
N ALA A 153 -7.86 -24.68 -5.28
CA ALA A 153 -6.98 -23.52 -5.27
C ALA A 153 -6.64 -23.12 -3.83
N TRP A 154 -5.39 -23.32 -3.44
CA TRP A 154 -4.91 -22.98 -2.11
C TRP A 154 -4.94 -21.47 -1.85
N SER A 155 -5.47 -21.07 -0.69
CA SER A 155 -5.39 -19.68 -0.24
C SER A 155 -3.95 -19.33 0.13
N ARG A 156 -3.49 -18.17 -0.30
CA ARG A 156 -2.21 -17.58 0.13
C ARG A 156 -2.16 -17.49 1.66
N LEU A 157 -0.97 -17.69 2.23
CA LEU A 157 -0.73 -17.46 3.65
C LEU A 157 -0.93 -15.98 3.97
N ARG A 158 -1.57 -15.71 5.11
CA ARG A 158 -1.77 -14.34 5.60
C ARG A 158 -0.56 -13.89 6.40
N LYS A 159 -0.31 -12.58 6.39
CA LYS A 159 0.66 -11.95 7.28
C LYS A 159 -0.03 -11.72 8.63
N VAL A 160 0.62 -12.10 9.72
CA VAL A 160 0.08 -12.02 11.09
C VAL A 160 0.60 -10.79 11.80
N SER A 161 1.82 -10.36 11.50
CA SER A 161 2.41 -9.14 12.03
C SER A 161 3.27 -8.44 10.99
N PHE A 162 3.54 -7.17 11.26
CA PHE A 162 4.46 -6.33 10.49
C PHE A 162 5.34 -5.55 11.47
N ASP A 163 6.64 -5.72 11.33
CA ASP A 163 7.68 -5.01 12.08
C ASP A 163 8.25 -3.93 11.18
N LEU A 164 7.78 -2.70 11.35
CA LEU A 164 8.24 -1.54 10.59
C LEU A 164 9.73 -1.32 10.85
N GLN A 165 10.51 -1.25 9.79
CA GLN A 165 11.95 -0.97 9.86
C GLN A 165 12.24 0.41 9.27
N GLN A 166 11.48 0.81 8.26
CA GLN A 166 11.77 2.00 7.48
C GLN A 166 10.51 2.59 6.86
N ILE A 167 10.47 3.91 6.73
CA ILE A 167 9.56 4.62 5.82
C ILE A 167 10.39 5.39 4.80
N SER A 168 10.20 5.07 3.52
CA SER A 168 10.87 5.70 2.38
C SER A 168 9.93 6.68 1.69
N PHE A 169 10.44 7.86 1.36
CA PHE A 169 9.76 8.87 0.57
C PHE A 169 10.36 8.88 -0.83
N ILE A 170 9.59 8.42 -1.81
CA ILE A 170 10.06 8.23 -3.18
C ILE A 170 9.34 9.23 -4.07
N ARG A 171 10.08 9.92 -4.93
CA ARG A 171 9.56 10.82 -5.95
C ARG A 171 9.56 10.12 -7.30
N ILE A 172 8.38 10.02 -7.89
CA ILE A 172 8.18 9.42 -9.21
C ILE A 172 7.95 10.54 -10.22
N THR A 173 8.76 10.58 -11.26
CA THR A 173 8.65 11.48 -12.43
C THR A 173 8.50 10.67 -13.71
N ASP A 174 8.37 11.34 -14.86
CA ASP A 174 8.35 10.67 -16.17
C ASP A 174 9.61 9.82 -16.39
N GLU A 175 10.77 10.31 -15.96
CA GLU A 175 12.05 9.56 -16.03
C GLU A 175 11.99 8.27 -15.22
N THR A 176 11.37 8.31 -14.04
CA THR A 176 11.13 7.11 -13.22
C THR A 176 10.20 6.12 -13.94
N LEU A 177 9.12 6.60 -14.55
CA LEU A 177 8.15 5.75 -15.23
C LEU A 177 8.76 4.98 -16.41
N VAL A 178 9.67 5.61 -17.17
CA VAL A 178 10.38 4.95 -18.28
C VAL A 178 11.24 3.77 -17.79
N LYS A 179 11.76 3.84 -16.56
CA LYS A 179 12.55 2.77 -15.94
C LYS A 179 11.68 1.66 -15.31
N CYS A 180 10.40 1.94 -15.05
CA CYS A 180 9.50 1.02 -14.37
C CYS A 180 8.95 -0.07 -15.30
N GLY A 181 8.66 -1.23 -14.72
CA GLY A 181 7.87 -2.25 -15.42
C GLY A 181 6.37 -1.95 -15.36
N SER A 182 5.58 -2.78 -16.02
CA SER A 182 4.13 -2.81 -15.88
C SER A 182 3.66 -4.11 -15.23
N PHE A 183 2.56 -4.02 -14.49
CA PHE A 183 1.86 -5.16 -13.92
C PHE A 183 0.40 -5.14 -14.37
N GLN A 184 -0.19 -6.32 -14.61
CA GLN A 184 -1.60 -6.49 -15.01
C GLN A 184 -1.98 -6.02 -16.43
N SER A 185 -1.03 -5.75 -17.32
CA SER A 185 -1.28 -5.38 -18.72
C SER A 185 -2.23 -6.35 -19.45
N ASP A 186 -2.11 -7.66 -19.20
CA ASP A 186 -2.89 -8.70 -19.89
C ASP A 186 -4.05 -9.27 -19.05
N PHE A 187 -4.38 -8.62 -17.93
CA PHE A 187 -5.39 -9.13 -17.00
C PHE A 187 -6.79 -8.64 -17.41
N ARG A 188 -7.82 -9.36 -16.99
CA ARG A 188 -9.22 -8.97 -17.20
C ARG A 188 -9.95 -8.83 -15.87
N ASN A 189 -10.92 -7.92 -15.84
CA ASN A 189 -11.88 -7.79 -14.76
C ASN A 189 -12.92 -8.93 -14.82
N ALA A 190 -13.76 -9.05 -13.79
CA ALA A 190 -14.79 -10.09 -13.73
C ALA A 190 -15.84 -9.99 -14.85
N ASP A 191 -16.02 -8.79 -15.41
CA ASP A 191 -16.88 -8.51 -16.58
C ASP A 191 -16.17 -8.75 -17.93
N GLY A 192 -14.92 -9.24 -17.93
CA GLY A 192 -14.12 -9.50 -19.13
C GLY A 192 -13.41 -8.28 -19.72
N SER A 193 -13.66 -7.06 -19.20
CA SER A 193 -12.97 -5.85 -19.65
C SER A 193 -11.47 -5.92 -19.31
N PRO A 194 -10.58 -5.32 -20.13
CA PRO A 194 -9.16 -5.20 -19.81
C PRO A 194 -8.96 -4.51 -18.46
N ARG A 195 -8.10 -5.08 -17.64
CA ARG A 195 -7.69 -4.46 -16.38
C ARG A 195 -6.63 -3.41 -16.69
N ARG A 196 -6.72 -2.26 -16.02
CA ARG A 196 -5.70 -1.22 -16.17
C ARG A 196 -4.37 -1.70 -15.58
N GLU A 197 -3.30 -1.43 -16.31
CA GLU A 197 -1.96 -1.71 -15.86
C GLU A 197 -1.54 -0.80 -14.70
N LYS A 198 -0.62 -1.31 -13.91
CA LYS A 198 -0.03 -0.62 -12.77
C LYS A 198 1.45 -0.46 -12.96
N VAL A 199 1.99 0.61 -12.39
CA VAL A 199 3.43 0.84 -12.31
C VAL A 199 4.06 -0.23 -11.42
N LEU A 200 5.10 -0.90 -11.91
CA LEU A 200 5.91 -1.85 -11.17
C LEU A 200 7.29 -1.23 -10.91
N LEU A 201 7.48 -0.75 -9.68
CA LEU A 201 8.71 -0.10 -9.23
C LEU A 201 9.70 -1.16 -8.71
N ASP A 202 10.98 -1.05 -9.07
CA ASP A 202 12.03 -1.96 -8.59
C ASP A 202 12.88 -1.24 -7.53
N LEU A 203 12.80 -1.67 -6.26
CA LEU A 203 13.48 -1.01 -5.16
C LEU A 203 15.02 -0.99 -5.30
N GLU A 204 15.59 -1.88 -6.11
CA GLU A 204 17.04 -1.93 -6.36
C GLU A 204 17.51 -0.86 -7.37
N LYS A 205 16.58 -0.10 -7.97
CA LYS A 205 16.86 0.83 -9.08
C LYS A 205 16.32 2.25 -8.82
N ILE A 206 16.04 2.60 -7.57
CA ILE A 206 15.36 3.86 -7.21
C ILE A 206 16.18 4.80 -6.32
N ASP A 207 17.50 4.65 -6.29
CA ASP A 207 18.37 5.45 -5.42
C ASP A 207 18.25 6.96 -5.71
N GLU A 208 18.08 7.33 -6.98
CA GLU A 208 17.91 8.73 -7.41
C GLU A 208 16.53 9.30 -7.03
N GLU A 209 15.53 8.43 -6.98
CA GLU A 209 14.15 8.74 -6.67
C GLU A 209 13.87 8.81 -5.16
N LEU A 210 14.77 8.28 -4.33
CA LEU A 210 14.66 8.29 -2.88
C LEU A 210 14.99 9.68 -2.30
N VAL A 211 13.97 10.37 -1.79
CA VAL A 211 14.08 11.74 -1.30
C VAL A 211 14.45 11.80 0.18
N TYR A 212 13.90 10.90 0.99
CA TYR A 212 14.10 10.89 2.44
C TYR A 212 13.75 9.52 3.03
N VAL A 213 14.35 9.22 4.17
CA VAL A 213 14.17 7.96 4.90
C VAL A 213 13.97 8.24 6.38
N VAL A 214 13.05 7.50 7.00
CA VAL A 214 12.89 7.40 8.45
C VAL A 214 13.12 5.95 8.87
N GLU A 215 14.06 5.73 9.78
CA GLU A 215 14.37 4.41 10.35
C GLU A 215 13.71 4.22 11.73
N PHE A 216 13.42 2.96 12.06
CA PHE A 216 12.74 2.52 13.29
C PHE A 216 13.51 1.42 14.01
#